data_AF-A0A917REF2-F1
#
_entry.id   AF-A0A917REF2-F1
#
_cell.length_a   1.000
_cell.length_b   1.000
_cell.length_c   1.000
_cell.angle_alpha   90.00
_cell.angle_beta   90.00
_cell.angle_gamma   90.00
#
_symmetry.space_group_name_H-M   'P 1'
#
loop_
_entity.id
_entity.type
_entity.pdbx_description
1 polymer ?
#
loop_
_entity_poly.entity_id
_entity_poly.type
_entity_poly.pdbx_seq_one_letter_code
_entity_poly.pdbx_strand_id
1 'polypeptide(L)' 'MPPTATAPRAARAVDARPHRAVGRTPQARLEDELLALLVTTWAVHTGRRPPERAPHLLTPEELIDFWSDDLTAAPDSSH' A
#
# COMPACT_ATOMS: atom_id res chain seq x y z
N MET A 1 -32.89 25.52 5.67
CA MET A 1 -31.65 24.95 5.10
C MET A 1 -30.50 25.22 6.07
N PRO A 2 -29.94 24.23 6.77
CA PRO A 2 -28.68 24.41 7.50
C PRO A 2 -27.47 24.06 6.60
N PRO A 3 -26.36 24.80 6.65
CA PRO A 3 -25.11 24.38 6.02
C PRO A 3 -24.46 23.25 6.85
N THR A 4 -24.15 22.14 6.17
CA THR A 4 -23.45 20.98 6.72
C THR A 4 -22.06 21.39 7.18
N ALA A 5 -21.78 21.17 8.46
CA ALA A 5 -20.45 21.31 9.04
C ALA A 5 -19.53 20.23 8.46
N THR A 6 -18.55 20.63 7.64
CA THR A 6 -17.41 19.79 7.27
C THR A 6 -16.52 19.65 8.49
N ALA A 7 -16.66 18.53 9.20
CA ALA A 7 -15.69 18.12 10.21
C ALA A 7 -14.40 17.67 9.51
N PRO A 8 -13.20 18.12 9.94
CA PRO A 8 -11.96 17.55 9.46
C PRO A 8 -11.90 16.10 9.92
N ARG A 9 -11.84 15.18 8.95
CA ARG A 9 -11.58 13.75 9.17
C ARG A 9 -10.24 13.64 9.88
N ALA A 10 -10.30 13.43 11.19
CA ALA A 10 -9.14 13.19 12.02
C ALA A 10 -8.33 12.06 11.38
N ALA A 11 -7.17 12.42 10.83
CA ALA A 11 -6.12 11.49 10.45
C ALA A 11 -5.74 10.77 11.75
N ARG A 12 -6.32 9.59 11.95
CA ARG A 12 -5.84 8.64 12.95
C ARG A 12 -4.43 8.30 12.51
N ALA A 13 -3.45 8.89 13.19
CA ALA A 13 -2.10 8.39 13.19
C ALA A 13 -2.18 6.95 13.73
N VAL A 14 -2.28 6.00 12.80
CA VAL A 14 -2.14 4.58 13.13
C VAL A 14 -0.69 4.44 13.55
N ASP A 15 -0.53 4.08 14.81
CA ASP A 15 0.73 3.84 15.50
C ASP A 15 1.68 3.09 14.55
N ALA A 16 2.67 3.80 14.02
CA ALA A 16 3.74 3.24 13.22
C ALA A 16 4.64 2.44 14.18
N ARG A 17 4.12 1.31 14.63
CA ARG A 17 4.83 0.44 15.56
C ARG A 17 5.97 -0.17 14.76
N PRO A 18 7.24 0.16 15.04
CA PRO A 18 8.34 -0.47 14.35
C PRO A 18 8.24 -1.97 14.64
N HIS A 19 8.05 -2.77 13.59
CA HIS A 19 8.10 -4.23 13.68
C HIS A 19 9.50 -4.64 14.13
N ARG A 20 9.67 -4.70 15.45
CA ARG A 20 10.91 -5.07 16.11
C ARG A 20 11.28 -6.48 15.63
N ALA A 21 12.32 -6.57 14.80
CA ALA A 21 12.80 -7.79 14.15
C ALA A 21 13.45 -8.77 15.15
N VAL A 22 12.70 -9.25 16.14
CA VAL A 22 13.12 -10.34 17.02
C VAL A 22 12.57 -11.63 16.42
N GLY A 23 13.41 -12.32 15.65
CA GLY A 23 13.18 -13.70 15.18
C GLY A 23 11.92 -13.91 14.34
N ARG A 24 11.97 -13.56 13.04
CA ARG A 24 10.91 -13.96 12.09
C ARG A 24 10.81 -15.49 12.04
N THR A 25 9.59 -16.01 12.19
CA THR A 25 9.29 -17.43 12.03
C THR A 25 9.56 -17.86 10.58
N PRO A 26 9.74 -19.18 10.31
CA PRO A 26 9.84 -19.68 8.94
C PRO A 26 8.65 -19.26 8.06
N GLN A 27 7.46 -19.24 8.66
CA GLN A 27 6.22 -18.76 8.04
C GLN A 27 6.35 -17.30 7.56
N ALA A 28 6.84 -16.40 8.42
CA ALA A 28 7.00 -15.00 8.07
C ALA A 28 8.00 -14.79 6.91
N ARG A 29 9.06 -15.62 6.84
CA ARG A 29 10.00 -15.57 5.71
C ARG A 29 9.35 -15.98 4.38
N LEU A 30 8.53 -17.03 4.40
CA LEU A 30 7.80 -17.47 3.22
C LEU A 30 6.79 -16.42 2.76
N GLU A 31 6.09 -15.78 3.69
CA GLU A 31 5.17 -14.68 3.41
C GLU A 31 5.90 -13.49 2.78
N ASP A 32 7.09 -13.14 3.28
CA ASP A 32 7.93 -12.08 2.71
C ASP A 32 8.39 -12.41 1.28
N GLU A 33 8.80 -13.66 1.02
CA GLU A 33 9.21 -14.14 -0.31
C GLU A 33 8.04 -14.15 -1.30
N LEU A 34 6.87 -14.63 -0.85
CA LEU A 34 5.65 -14.64 -1.66
C LEU A 34 5.21 -13.22 -1.99
N LEU A 35 5.27 -12.30 -1.03
CA LEU A 35 4.96 -10.89 -1.23
C LEU A 35 5.92 -10.24 -2.23
N ALA A 36 7.23 -10.51 -2.11
CA ALA A 36 8.23 -10.02 -3.04
C ALA A 36 8.00 -10.55 -4.47
N LEU A 37 7.65 -11.82 -4.60
CA LEU A 37 7.30 -12.43 -5.88
C LEU A 37 6.06 -11.76 -6.49
N LEU A 38 4.99 -11.61 -5.72
CA LEU A 38 3.74 -10.99 -6.19
C LEU A 38 3.96 -9.56 -6.69
N VAL A 39 4.65 -8.74 -5.90
CA VAL A 39 4.98 -7.35 -6.27
C VAL A 39 5.82 -7.30 -7.54
N THR A 40 6.85 -8.14 -7.64
CA THR A 40 7.75 -8.15 -8.81
C THR A 40 7.01 -8.61 -10.06
N THR A 41 6.25 -9.70 -9.99
CA THR A 41 5.47 -10.22 -11.13
C THR A 41 4.46 -9.19 -11.61
N TRP A 42 3.75 -8.54 -10.69
CA TRP A 42 2.78 -7.50 -11.04
C TRP A 42 3.45 -6.27 -11.67
N ALA A 43 4.58 -5.81 -11.13
CA ALA A 43 5.35 -4.69 -11.68
C ALA A 43 5.85 -5.01 -13.10
N VAL A 44 6.39 -6.21 -13.31
CA VAL A 44 6.80 -6.68 -14.65
C VAL A 44 5.61 -6.75 -15.60
N HIS A 45 4.48 -7.29 -15.17
CA HIS A 45 3.29 -7.44 -16.00
C HIS A 45 2.68 -6.09 -16.42
N THR A 46 2.71 -5.10 -15.52
CA THR A 46 2.13 -3.76 -15.75
C THR A 46 3.13 -2.75 -16.32
N GLY A 47 4.42 -3.12 -16.42
CA GLY A 47 5.49 -2.20 -16.81
C GLY A 47 5.79 -1.13 -15.76
N ARG A 48 5.28 -1.28 -14.54
CA ARG A 48 5.50 -0.34 -13.43
C ARG A 48 6.82 -0.64 -12.74
N ARG A 49 7.39 0.38 -12.09
CA ARG A 49 8.59 0.22 -11.27
C ARG A 49 8.20 -0.43 -9.94
N PRO A 50 8.95 -1.44 -9.46
CA PRO A 50 8.77 -1.97 -8.11
C PRO A 50 9.05 -0.89 -7.05
N PRO A 51 8.53 -1.04 -5.83
CA PRO A 51 8.77 -0.09 -4.75
C PRO A 51 10.27 -0.03 -4.41
N GLU A 52 10.75 1.15 -4.00
CA GLU A 52 12.16 1.38 -3.66
C GLU A 52 12.60 0.60 -2.40
N ARG A 53 11.64 0.29 -1.53
CA ARG A 53 11.84 -0.52 -0.33
C ARG A 53 11.35 -1.94 -0.54
N ALA A 54 11.96 -2.87 0.18
CA ALA A 54 11.52 -4.26 0.19
C ALA A 54 10.03 -4.34 0.58
N PRO A 55 9.20 -5.10 -0.13
CA PRO A 55 7.75 -5.13 0.10
C PRO A 55 7.31 -5.44 1.53
N HIS A 56 8.06 -6.29 2.23
CA HIS A 56 7.79 -6.63 3.63
C HIS A 56 8.12 -5.50 4.64
N LEU A 57 8.74 -4.42 4.18
CA LEU A 57 9.00 -3.21 4.96
C LEU A 57 7.97 -2.11 4.68
N LEU A 58 7.06 -2.35 3.73
CA LEU A 58 5.97 -1.43 3.42
C LEU A 58 4.83 -1.65 4.41
N THR A 59 4.17 -0.56 4.80
CA THR A 59 2.93 -0.69 5.57
C THR A 59 1.81 -1.22 4.67
N PRO A 60 0.72 -1.75 5.24
CA PRO A 60 -0.45 -2.13 4.47
C PRO A 60 -0.97 -1.00 3.58
N GLU A 61 -0.94 0.24 4.05
CA GLU A 61 -1.37 1.42 3.30
C GLU A 61 -0.45 1.68 2.10
N GLU A 62 0.87 1.60 2.28
CA GLU A 62 1.84 1.78 1.20
C GLU A 62 1.71 0.68 0.13
N LEU A 63 1.38 -0.54 0.54
CA LEU A 63 1.08 -1.65 -0.37
C LEU A 63 -0.24 -1.43 -1.13
N ILE A 64 -1.27 -0.97 -0.43
CA ILE A 64 -2.56 -0.62 -1.05
C ILE A 64 -2.35 0.49 -2.08
N ASP A 65 -1.65 1.56 -1.70
CA ASP A 65 -1.35 2.69 -2.58
C ASP A 65 -0.59 2.21 -3.83
N PHE A 66 0.44 1.37 -3.66
CA PHE A 66 1.19 0.76 -4.76
C PHE A 66 0.31 0.00 -5.77
N TRP A 67 -0.68 -0.76 -5.29
CA TRP A 67 -1.60 -1.51 -6.14
C TRP A 67 -2.81 -0.71 -6.63
N SER A 68 -3.04 0.51 -6.12
CA SER A 68 -4.31 1.21 -6.27
C SER A 68 -4.49 2.07 -7.54
N ASP A 69 -3.45 2.53 -8.24
CA ASP A 69 -3.64 3.18 -9.56
C ASP A 69 -3.69 2.10 -10.64
N ASP A 70 -4.63 1.92 -11.56
CA ASP A 70 -5.14 2.75 -12.67
C ASP A 70 -6.68 2.62 -12.81
N LEU A 71 -7.35 1.90 -11.90
CA LEU A 71 -8.78 1.55 -12.04
C LEU A 71 -9.73 2.61 -11.46
N THR A 72 -9.20 3.59 -10.72
CA THR A 72 -9.96 4.66 -10.05
C THR A 72 -9.67 6.05 -10.60
N ALA A 73 -8.69 6.20 -11.50
CA ALA A 73 -8.59 7.36 -12.37
C ALA A 73 -9.81 7.32 -13.30
N ALA A 74 -10.96 7.80 -12.79
CA ALA A 74 -12.11 8.09 -13.62
C ALA A 74 -11.58 8.88 -14.82
N PRO A 75 -11.95 8.52 -16.07
CA PRO A 75 -11.58 9.35 -17.19
C PRO A 75 -12.08 10.74 -16.86
N ASP A 76 -11.16 11.71 -16.78
CA ASP A 76 -11.52 13.12 -16.75
C ASP A 76 -12.51 13.30 -17.88
N SER A 77 -13.79 13.42 -17.52
CA SER A 77 -14.88 13.77 -18.42
C SER A 77 -14.73 15.26 -18.69
N SER A 78 -13.58 15.61 -19.26
CA SER A 78 -13.25 16.95 -19.70
C SER A 78 -13.58 17.03 -21.18
N HIS A 79 -14.83 17.42 -21.40
CA HIS A 79 -15.33 18.26 -22.50
C HIS A 79 -15.54 17.60 -23.88
#